data_AF-A0A967I546-F1
#
_entry.id   AF-A0A967I546-F1
#
_cell.length_a   1.000
_cell.length_b   1.000
_cell.length_c   1.000
_cell.angle_alpha   90.00
_cell.angle_beta   90.00
_cell.angle_gamma   90.00
#
_symmetry.space_group_name_H-M   'P 1'
#
loop_
_entity.id
_entity.type
_entity.pdbx_description
1 polymer ?
#
loop_
_entity_poly.entity_id
_entity_poly.type
_entity_poly.pdbx_seq_one_letter_code
_entity_poly.pdbx_strand_id
1 'polypeptide(L)'
;MLKRALITIALSSIIWGCAAFTKTKEVNPDAPVFIDYYAAEVISLGTTWRVYLHARDRNGDMRDIVCILVQRGHGSYPPSVTRLNEKHGEEVAGFLSMRTPIDPNLWRDSFTLRVLVRDEEGNRSERLELPLQFGRGSEQETPEKWKKVADHNLGSIQVGIRSTFGRS
;
A
#
# COMPACT_ATOMS: atom_id res chain seq x y z
N MET A 1 68.44 9.74 -32.53
CA MET A 1 67.78 8.40 -32.50
C MET A 1 67.44 8.08 -31.04
N LEU A 2 66.16 7.75 -30.78
CA LEU A 2 65.47 7.20 -29.58
C LEU A 2 66.30 6.96 -28.29
N LYS A 3 66.16 7.71 -27.18
CA LYS A 3 65.08 7.85 -26.14
C LYS A 3 64.93 6.68 -25.15
N ARG A 4 65.10 7.05 -23.87
CA ARG A 4 64.97 6.36 -22.56
C ARG A 4 63.59 5.72 -22.33
N ALA A 5 63.52 4.70 -21.46
CA ALA A 5 62.72 4.71 -20.22
C ALA A 5 62.64 3.34 -19.53
N LEU A 6 62.69 3.36 -18.19
CA LEU A 6 62.48 2.23 -17.28
C LEU A 6 61.04 1.69 -17.35
N ILE A 7 60.90 0.37 -17.20
CA ILE A 7 59.62 -0.34 -17.18
C ILE A 7 59.03 -0.27 -15.77
N THR A 8 57.96 0.51 -15.61
CA THR A 8 57.13 0.54 -14.40
C THR A 8 55.98 -0.45 -14.58
N ILE A 9 55.87 -1.41 -13.66
CA ILE A 9 54.78 -2.40 -13.63
C ILE A 9 53.48 -1.68 -13.22
N ALA A 10 52.54 -1.53 -14.15
CA ALA A 10 51.20 -1.04 -13.86
C ALA A 10 50.29 -2.22 -13.52
N LEU A 11 49.91 -2.29 -12.25
CA LEU A 11 48.98 -3.24 -11.65
C LEU A 11 47.55 -2.94 -12.16
N SER A 12 47.04 -3.75 -13.09
CA SER A 12 45.67 -3.60 -13.60
C SER A 12 44.67 -4.25 -12.64
N SER A 13 44.14 -3.46 -11.71
CA SER A 13 42.99 -3.83 -10.89
C SER A 13 41.72 -3.79 -11.76
N ILE A 14 41.19 -4.96 -12.11
CA ILE A 14 39.86 -5.09 -12.74
C ILE A 14 38.83 -4.73 -11.66
N ILE A 15 38.36 -3.49 -11.67
CA ILE A 15 37.21 -3.07 -10.87
C ILE A 15 35.98 -3.63 -11.56
N TRP A 16 35.62 -4.87 -11.21
CA TRP A 16 34.31 -5.42 -11.49
C TRP A 16 33.32 -4.82 -10.50
N GLY A 17 33.02 -3.54 -10.69
CA GLY A 17 31.92 -2.88 -10.00
C GLY A 17 30.62 -3.34 -10.64
N CYS A 18 29.91 -4.24 -9.97
CA CYS A 18 28.50 -4.49 -10.23
C CYS A 18 27.76 -3.15 -10.10
N ALA A 19 27.50 -2.49 -11.22
CA ALA A 19 26.53 -1.42 -11.27
C ALA A 19 25.17 -2.04 -10.94
N ALA A 20 24.73 -1.88 -9.69
CA ALA A 20 23.36 -2.13 -9.30
C ALA A 20 22.50 -1.17 -10.13
N PHE A 21 21.92 -1.68 -11.22
CA PHE A 21 20.94 -0.97 -12.02
C PHE A 21 19.68 -0.85 -11.16
N THR A 22 19.62 0.15 -10.27
CA THR A 22 18.36 0.52 -9.65
C THR A 22 17.52 1.13 -10.75
N LYS A 23 16.63 0.31 -11.33
CA LYS A 23 15.63 0.73 -12.29
C LYS A 23 14.78 1.79 -11.59
N THR A 24 15.09 3.07 -11.85
CA THR A 24 14.23 4.19 -11.47
C THR A 24 12.89 3.91 -12.12
N LYS A 25 11.87 3.70 -11.29
CA LYS A 25 10.51 3.51 -11.75
C LYS A 25 10.11 4.82 -12.43
N GLU A 26 9.93 4.79 -13.75
CA GLU A 26 9.40 5.96 -14.46
C GLU A 26 8.05 6.32 -13.82
N VAL A 27 7.99 7.51 -13.23
CA VAL A 27 6.77 8.06 -12.66
C VAL A 27 5.95 8.52 -13.85
N ASN A 28 4.85 7.83 -14.14
CA ASN A 28 3.88 8.35 -15.10
C ASN A 28 3.22 9.58 -14.45
N PRO A 29 3.41 10.79 -14.98
CA PRO A 29 2.83 12.02 -14.41
C PRO A 29 1.30 12.04 -14.45
N ASP A 30 0.70 11.19 -15.27
CA ASP A 30 -0.75 11.08 -15.45
C ASP A 30 -1.33 9.92 -14.63
N ALA A 31 -0.52 9.24 -13.80
CA ALA A 31 -1.04 8.24 -12.88
C ALA A 31 -1.68 8.90 -11.65
N PRO A 32 -2.74 8.29 -11.08
CA PRO A 32 -3.30 8.72 -9.82
C PRO A 32 -2.26 8.75 -8.70
N VAL A 33 -2.36 9.71 -7.79
CA VAL A 33 -1.44 9.86 -6.65
C VAL A 33 -2.21 9.91 -5.34
N PHE A 34 -1.61 9.34 -4.29
CA PHE A 34 -2.09 9.54 -2.93
C PHE A 34 -1.58 10.87 -2.40
N ILE A 35 -2.50 11.69 -1.91
CA ILE A 35 -2.22 12.98 -1.27
C ILE A 35 -1.99 12.75 0.23
N ASP A 36 -2.83 11.92 0.85
CA ASP A 36 -2.74 11.59 2.28
C ASP A 36 -3.44 10.25 2.55
N TYR A 37 -3.12 9.63 3.67
CA TYR A 37 -3.77 8.40 4.13
C TYR A 37 -3.67 8.25 5.64
N TYR A 38 -4.55 7.43 6.20
CA TYR A 38 -4.47 7.01 7.60
C TYR A 38 -5.20 5.71 7.83
N ALA A 39 -4.60 4.83 8.62
CA ALA A 39 -5.27 3.70 9.21
C ALA A 39 -4.64 3.43 10.58
N ALA A 40 -5.43 3.02 11.56
CA ALA A 40 -4.86 2.53 12.81
C ALA A 40 -4.07 1.23 12.55
N GLU A 41 -2.85 1.15 13.04
CA GLU A 41 -2.02 -0.05 12.89
C GLU A 41 -2.48 -1.19 13.81
N VAL A 42 -3.17 -0.85 14.90
CA VAL A 42 -3.67 -1.80 15.90
C VAL A 42 -5.14 -1.51 16.18
N ILE A 43 -5.98 -2.55 16.08
CA ILE A 43 -7.42 -2.47 16.39
C ILE A 43 -7.89 -3.64 17.24
N SER A 44 -9.05 -3.50 17.86
CA SER A 44 -9.70 -4.57 18.61
C SER A 44 -10.38 -5.56 17.67
N LEU A 45 -10.46 -6.82 18.10
CA LEU A 45 -11.21 -7.85 17.40
C LEU A 45 -12.69 -7.47 17.26
N GLY A 46 -13.32 -7.90 16.16
CA GLY A 46 -14.74 -7.64 15.90
C GLY A 46 -15.06 -6.20 15.49
N THR A 47 -14.07 -5.30 15.48
CA THR A 47 -14.28 -3.90 15.09
C THR A 47 -14.21 -3.72 13.58
N THR A 48 -14.69 -2.56 13.11
CA THR A 48 -14.50 -2.14 11.72
C THR A 48 -13.21 -1.35 11.62
N TRP A 49 -12.27 -1.85 10.82
CA TRP A 49 -11.09 -1.10 10.44
C TRP A 49 -11.45 -0.09 9.35
N ARG A 50 -11.09 1.18 9.55
CA ARG A 50 -11.29 2.24 8.57
C ARG A 50 -9.96 2.65 7.97
N VAL A 51 -9.85 2.56 6.66
CA VAL A 51 -8.66 2.98 5.91
C VAL A 51 -9.00 4.25 5.17
N TYR A 52 -8.56 5.37 5.72
CA TYR A 52 -8.77 6.70 5.17
C TYR A 52 -7.77 6.96 4.04
N LEU A 53 -8.29 7.45 2.93
CA LEU A 53 -7.53 7.71 1.71
C LEU A 53 -7.94 9.06 1.15
N HIS A 54 -6.95 9.80 0.66
CA HIS A 54 -7.12 10.97 -0.17
C HIS A 54 -6.24 10.78 -1.39
N ALA A 55 -6.86 10.69 -2.56
CA ALA A 55 -6.17 10.52 -3.83
C ALA A 55 -6.66 11.56 -4.84
N ARG A 56 -5.79 11.89 -5.78
CA ARG A 56 -6.07 12.80 -6.89
C ARG A 56 -5.54 12.18 -8.17
N ASP A 57 -6.26 12.41 -9.25
CA ASP A 57 -5.82 12.15 -10.60
C ASP A 57 -5.94 13.42 -11.44
N ARG A 58 -4.97 13.65 -12.32
CA ARG A 58 -4.89 14.89 -13.11
C ARG A 58 -5.90 14.91 -14.25
N ASN A 59 -6.20 13.75 -14.82
CA ASN A 59 -7.09 13.59 -15.97
C ASN A 59 -8.54 13.46 -15.55
N GLY A 60 -8.79 13.22 -14.27
CA GLY A 60 -10.13 13.20 -13.71
C GLY A 60 -10.85 11.88 -13.88
N ASP A 61 -10.11 10.80 -14.15
CA ASP A 61 -10.65 9.50 -14.55
C ASP A 61 -10.24 8.36 -13.61
N MET A 62 -10.05 8.64 -12.31
CA MET A 62 -9.87 7.56 -11.32
C MET A 62 -11.02 6.56 -11.40
N ARG A 63 -10.64 5.30 -11.63
CA ARG A 63 -11.53 4.19 -11.91
C ARG A 63 -11.87 3.40 -10.66
N ASP A 64 -10.85 2.93 -9.96
CA ASP A 64 -11.03 2.01 -8.84
C ASP A 64 -9.86 2.03 -7.85
N ILE A 65 -10.18 1.60 -6.63
CA ILE A 65 -9.22 1.33 -5.56
C ILE A 65 -9.08 -0.19 -5.43
N VAL A 66 -7.85 -0.68 -5.51
CA VAL A 66 -7.53 -2.10 -5.35
C VAL A 66 -6.84 -2.31 -4.00
N CYS A 67 -7.38 -3.22 -3.22
CA CYS A 67 -6.88 -3.61 -1.91
C CYS A 67 -6.45 -5.07 -1.90
N ILE A 68 -5.23 -5.35 -1.46
CA ILE A 68 -4.71 -6.72 -1.29
C ILE A 68 -4.20 -6.85 0.14
N LEU A 69 -4.90 -7.65 0.94
CA LEU A 69 -4.44 -7.95 2.28
C LEU A 69 -3.42 -9.09 2.24
N VAL A 70 -2.28 -8.92 2.90
CA VAL A 70 -1.23 -9.92 3.02
C VAL A 70 -1.11 -10.32 4.49
N GLN A 71 -1.20 -11.61 4.79
CA GLN A 71 -0.96 -12.16 6.12
C GLN A 71 0.44 -12.73 6.19
N ARG A 72 1.21 -12.26 7.17
CA ARG A 72 2.58 -12.73 7.39
C ARG A 72 2.56 -14.24 7.67
N GLY A 73 3.37 -14.98 6.92
CA GLY A 73 3.49 -16.44 7.07
C GLY A 73 2.43 -17.27 6.32
N HIS A 74 1.42 -16.66 5.70
CA HIS A 74 0.38 -17.38 4.93
C HIS A 74 0.30 -16.92 3.47
N GLY A 75 0.40 -15.62 3.22
CA GLY A 75 0.34 -15.05 1.87
C GLY A 75 -0.80 -14.06 1.69
N SER A 76 -1.17 -13.81 0.43
CA SER A 76 -2.15 -12.79 0.06
C SER A 76 -3.56 -13.36 -0.03
N TYR A 77 -4.53 -12.58 0.43
CA TYR A 77 -5.94 -12.81 0.16
C TYR A 77 -6.29 -12.38 -1.28
N PRO A 78 -7.42 -12.84 -1.85
CA PRO A 78 -7.94 -12.33 -3.11
C PRO A 78 -8.08 -10.79 -3.08
N PRO A 79 -7.76 -10.09 -4.17
CA PRO A 79 -7.94 -8.64 -4.23
C PRO A 79 -9.39 -8.23 -4.03
N SER A 80 -9.61 -7.19 -3.23
CA SER A 80 -10.88 -6.47 -3.13
C SER A 80 -10.81 -5.22 -3.98
N VAL A 81 -11.77 -5.02 -4.88
CA VAL A 81 -11.82 -3.87 -5.79
C VAL A 81 -13.03 -3.02 -5.48
N THR A 82 -12.81 -1.73 -5.24
CA THR A 82 -13.86 -0.74 -5.03
C THR A 82 -13.91 0.19 -6.23
N ARG A 83 -15.00 0.15 -6.99
CA ARG A 83 -15.22 1.04 -8.12
C ARG A 83 -15.54 2.45 -7.64
N LEU A 84 -14.84 3.44 -8.16
CA LEU A 84 -15.15 4.85 -7.90
C LEU A 84 -16.23 5.33 -8.88
N ASN A 85 -17.08 6.24 -8.42
CA ASN A 85 -18.07 6.89 -9.27
C ASN A 85 -17.38 7.97 -10.11
N GLU A 86 -17.74 8.08 -11.39
CA GLU A 86 -17.23 9.06 -12.36
C GLU A 86 -17.23 10.50 -11.82
N LYS A 87 -18.19 10.85 -10.94
CA LYS A 87 -18.26 12.18 -10.30
C LYS A 87 -17.08 12.53 -9.37
N HIS A 88 -16.28 11.55 -8.98
CA HIS A 88 -15.16 11.70 -8.04
C HIS A 88 -13.80 11.34 -8.68
N GLY A 89 -13.74 11.32 -10.01
CA GLY A 89 -12.57 10.85 -10.75
C GLY A 89 -11.35 11.76 -10.64
N GLU A 90 -11.52 13.07 -10.40
CA GLU A 90 -10.41 14.02 -10.20
C GLU A 90 -9.83 13.94 -8.79
N GLU A 91 -10.69 13.91 -7.77
CA GLU A 91 -10.25 13.89 -6.38
C GLU A 91 -11.24 13.12 -5.51
N VAL A 92 -10.70 12.22 -4.69
CA VAL A 92 -11.47 11.39 -3.78
C VAL A 92 -10.86 11.42 -2.39
N ALA A 93 -11.69 11.71 -1.38
CA ALA A 93 -11.29 11.68 0.02
C ALA A 93 -12.38 11.02 0.86
N GLY A 94 -12.05 9.97 1.60
CA GLY A 94 -13.00 9.19 2.38
C GLY A 94 -12.34 7.99 3.04
N PHE A 95 -13.12 6.96 3.37
CA PHE A 95 -12.58 5.74 3.96
C PHE A 95 -13.10 4.47 3.30
N LEU A 96 -12.26 3.45 3.24
CA LEU A 96 -12.67 2.05 3.02
C LEU A 96 -12.90 1.36 4.35
N SER A 97 -13.88 0.46 4.41
CA SER A 97 -14.26 -0.26 5.62
C SER A 97 -13.97 -1.76 5.53
N MET A 98 -13.31 -2.32 6.53
CA MET A 98 -13.11 -3.77 6.66
C MET A 98 -13.66 -4.27 7.98
N ARG A 99 -14.65 -5.16 7.93
CA ARG A 99 -15.16 -5.83 9.15
C ARG A 99 -14.19 -6.93 9.55
N THR A 100 -13.79 -6.95 10.81
CA THR A 100 -12.93 -8.01 11.35
C THR A 100 -13.73 -9.00 12.18
N PRO A 101 -13.35 -10.29 12.24
CA PRO A 101 -14.05 -11.28 13.04
C PRO A 101 -13.62 -11.19 14.51
N ILE A 102 -14.44 -11.78 15.38
CA ILE A 102 -14.10 -12.01 16.79
C ILE A 102 -13.42 -13.39 16.89
N ASP A 103 -12.15 -13.46 16.50
CA ASP A 103 -11.31 -14.66 16.60
C ASP A 103 -10.07 -14.34 17.46
N PRO A 104 -9.98 -14.84 18.70
CA PRO A 104 -8.84 -14.58 19.59
C PRO A 104 -7.48 -15.01 19.04
N ASN A 105 -7.44 -15.95 18.09
CA ASN A 105 -6.18 -16.40 17.51
C ASN A 105 -5.52 -15.32 16.63
N LEU A 106 -6.30 -14.36 16.13
CA LEU A 106 -5.81 -13.25 15.33
C LEU A 106 -4.84 -12.32 16.08
N TRP A 107 -4.79 -12.35 17.42
CA TRP A 107 -3.77 -11.64 18.20
C TRP A 107 -2.33 -12.06 17.88
N ARG A 108 -2.16 -13.21 17.23
CA ARG A 108 -0.85 -13.77 16.84
C ARG A 108 -0.51 -13.50 15.37
N ASP A 109 -1.48 -13.05 14.59
CA ASP A 109 -1.30 -12.77 13.18
C ASP A 109 -0.92 -11.30 12.97
N SER A 110 -0.19 -11.03 11.89
CA SER A 110 0.11 -9.68 11.42
C SER A 110 -0.22 -9.58 9.95
N PHE A 111 -0.78 -8.44 9.56
CA PHE A 111 -1.26 -8.18 8.23
C PHE A 111 -0.65 -6.91 7.66
N THR A 112 -0.61 -6.84 6.33
CA THR A 112 -0.29 -5.62 5.59
C THR A 112 -1.33 -5.45 4.50
N LEU A 113 -2.07 -4.35 4.54
CA LEU A 113 -2.94 -3.96 3.46
C LEU A 113 -2.13 -3.20 2.41
N ARG A 114 -2.13 -3.72 1.19
CA ARG A 114 -1.58 -3.05 0.02
C ARG A 114 -2.71 -2.34 -0.70
N VAL A 115 -2.57 -1.04 -0.93
CA VAL A 115 -3.57 -0.22 -1.63
C VAL A 115 -2.94 0.43 -2.86
N LEU A 116 -3.67 0.44 -3.97
CA LEU A 116 -3.34 1.24 -5.15
C LEU A 116 -4.63 1.78 -5.77
N VAL A 117 -4.52 2.90 -6.47
CA VAL A 117 -5.59 3.48 -7.28
C VAL A 117 -5.24 3.30 -8.76
N ARG A 118 -6.26 3.05 -9.59
CA ARG A 118 -6.13 2.96 -11.04
C ARG A 118 -7.06 3.96 -11.70
N ASP A 119 -6.65 4.48 -12.85
CA ASP A 119 -7.48 5.26 -13.76
C ASP A 119 -8.10 4.37 -14.86
N GLU A 120 -8.81 4.97 -15.81
CA GLU A 120 -9.39 4.27 -16.96
C GLU A 120 -8.34 3.81 -17.96
N GLU A 121 -7.27 4.59 -18.16
CA GLU A 121 -6.15 4.27 -19.07
C GLU A 121 -5.27 3.11 -18.57
N GLY A 122 -5.43 2.70 -17.32
CA GLY A 122 -4.70 1.59 -16.70
C GLY A 122 -3.42 1.99 -15.98
N ASN A 123 -3.15 3.30 -15.86
CA ASN A 123 -2.10 3.81 -15.00
C ASN A 123 -2.44 3.52 -13.53
N ARG A 124 -1.40 3.48 -12.71
CA ARG A 124 -1.51 3.04 -11.32
C ARG A 124 -0.71 3.95 -10.43
N SER A 125 -1.30 4.29 -9.29
CA SER A 125 -0.57 4.94 -8.22
C SER A 125 0.61 4.09 -7.75
N GLU A 126 1.49 4.73 -6.98
CA GLU A 126 2.34 3.96 -6.08
C GLU A 126 1.52 3.14 -5.10
N ARG A 127 2.10 2.05 -4.60
CA ARG A 127 1.41 1.17 -3.67
C ARG A 127 1.64 1.67 -2.26
N LEU A 128 0.55 1.90 -1.52
CA LEU A 128 0.61 2.08 -0.08
C LEU A 128 0.67 0.73 0.62
N GLU A 129 1.47 0.64 1.68
CA GLU A 129 1.52 -0.51 2.58
C GLU A 129 1.13 -0.05 3.99
N LEU A 130 0.00 -0.57 4.49
CA LEU A 130 -0.57 -0.20 5.78
C LEU A 130 -0.55 -1.42 6.70
N PRO A 131 0.20 -1.42 7.80
CA PRO A 131 0.22 -2.53 8.73
C PRO A 131 -1.11 -2.64 9.48
N LEU A 132 -1.46 -3.87 9.85
CA LEU A 132 -2.61 -4.16 10.70
C LEU A 132 -2.27 -5.31 11.66
N GLN A 133 -2.53 -5.07 12.94
CA GLN A 133 -2.43 -6.04 14.03
C GLN A 133 -3.66 -5.94 14.94
N PHE A 134 -3.87 -6.96 15.76
CA PHE A 134 -4.97 -6.99 16.72
C PHE A 134 -4.48 -6.80 18.15
N GLY A 135 -5.06 -5.84 18.86
CA GLY A 135 -4.73 -5.49 20.24
C GLY A 135 -5.96 -5.45 21.16
N ARG A 136 -5.74 -5.35 22.47
CA ARG A 136 -6.82 -5.18 23.47
C ARG A 136 -7.15 -3.71 23.66
N GLY A 137 -8.43 -3.36 23.65
CA GLY A 137 -8.90 -2.00 23.94
C GLY A 137 -8.48 -0.95 22.90
N SER A 138 -7.99 -1.39 21.74
CA SER A 138 -7.59 -0.52 20.64
C SER A 138 -8.82 -0.20 19.81
N GLU A 139 -9.53 0.87 20.14
CA GLU A 139 -10.52 1.43 19.22
C GLU A 139 -9.81 2.36 18.24
N GLN A 140 -10.23 2.35 16.99
CA GLN A 140 -9.68 3.27 16.01
C GLN A 140 -10.31 4.66 16.19
N GLU A 141 -9.51 5.60 16.67
CA GLU A 141 -9.90 7.01 16.66
C GLU A 141 -9.84 7.58 15.25
N THR A 142 -10.70 8.57 14.97
CA THR A 142 -10.66 9.33 13.72
C THR A 142 -9.83 10.60 13.94
N PRO A 143 -8.65 10.76 13.31
CA PRO A 143 -7.84 11.96 13.47
C PRO A 143 -8.59 13.20 12.99
N GLU A 144 -8.29 14.36 13.58
CA GLU A 144 -9.01 15.62 13.31
C GLU A 144 -9.13 15.94 11.82
N LYS A 145 -8.05 15.74 11.06
CA LYS A 145 -8.00 15.99 9.61
C LYS A 145 -9.02 15.16 8.81
N TRP A 146 -9.38 13.97 9.30
CA TRP A 146 -10.29 13.05 8.64
C TRP A 146 -11.75 13.19 9.07
N LYS A 147 -12.04 13.99 10.10
CA LYS A 147 -13.43 14.18 10.59
C LYS A 147 -14.38 14.69 9.51
N LYS A 148 -13.90 15.56 8.61
CA LYS A 148 -14.72 16.13 7.51
C LYS A 148 -15.17 15.10 6.48
N VAL A 149 -14.45 13.98 6.36
CA VAL A 149 -14.75 12.89 5.41
C VAL A 149 -15.06 11.58 6.14
N ALA A 150 -15.31 11.64 7.45
CA ALA A 150 -15.52 10.47 8.31
C ALA A 150 -16.81 9.71 8.01
N ASP A 151 -17.76 10.36 7.34
CA ASP A 151 -19.02 9.77 6.87
C ASP A 151 -18.99 9.39 5.38
N HIS A 152 -17.90 9.72 4.67
CA HIS A 152 -17.75 9.39 3.26
C HIS A 152 -17.11 8.01 3.07
N ASN A 153 -17.95 6.98 3.11
CA ASN A 153 -17.54 5.60 2.84
C ASN A 153 -17.34 5.40 1.34
N LEU A 154 -16.09 5.12 0.94
CA LEU A 154 -15.73 4.83 -0.45
C LEU A 154 -16.10 3.41 -0.86
N GLY A 155 -16.19 2.48 0.10
CA GLY A 155 -16.49 1.08 -0.14
C GLY A 155 -16.02 0.14 0.96
N SER A 156 -16.14 -1.16 0.72
CA SER A 156 -15.74 -2.19 1.67
C SER A 156 -14.59 -3.04 1.13
N ILE A 157 -13.63 -3.34 2.00
CA ILE A 157 -12.57 -4.32 1.75
C ILE A 157 -13.17 -5.70 2.06
N GLN A 158 -13.58 -6.41 1.02
CA GLN A 158 -14.28 -7.69 1.11
C GLN A 158 -13.28 -8.85 1.28
N VAL A 159 -12.71 -8.98 2.47
CA VAL A 159 -11.76 -10.05 2.80
C VAL A 159 -12.20 -10.79 4.07
N GLY A 160 -12.35 -12.11 3.97
CA GLY A 160 -12.62 -12.98 5.11
C GLY A 160 -11.33 -13.43 5.78
N ILE A 161 -10.78 -12.61 6.67
CA ILE A 161 -9.54 -12.96 7.38
C ILE A 161 -9.76 -14.12 8.35
N ARG A 162 -8.75 -14.98 8.47
CA ARG A 162 -8.74 -16.12 9.40
C ARG A 162 -7.37 -16.25 10.03
N SER A 163 -7.32 -16.69 11.29
CA SER A 163 -6.04 -16.99 11.90
C SER A 163 -5.36 -18.18 11.24
N THR A 164 -4.03 -18.13 11.19
CA THR A 164 -3.19 -19.29 10.84
C THR A 164 -2.89 -20.17 12.04
N PHE A 165 -3.06 -19.64 13.25
CA PHE A 165 -2.87 -20.34 14.51
C PHE A 165 -4.21 -20.97 14.93
N GLY A 166 -4.37 -22.29 14.77
CA GLY A 166 -5.63 -22.99 15.06
C GLY A 166 -6.05 -24.01 14.00
N ARG A 167 -5.31 -24.12 12.90
CA ARG A 167 -5.37 -25.27 11.99
C ARG A 167 -4.35 -26.32 12.45
N SER A 168 -4.71 -27.11 13.46
CA SER A 168 -4.02 -28.35 13.83
C SER A 168 -4.97 -29.52 13.63
#